data_AF-A0A1H6U666-F1
#
_entry.id   AF-A0A1H6U666-F1
#
_cell.length_a   1.000
_cell.length_b   1.000
_cell.length_c   1.000
_cell.angle_alpha   90.00
_cell.angle_beta   90.00
_cell.angle_gamma   90.00
#
_symmetry.space_group_name_H-M   'P 1'
#
loop_
_entity.id
_entity.type
_entity.pdbx_description
1 polymer ?
#
loop_
_entity_poly.entity_id
_entity_poly.type
_entity_poly.pdbx_seq_one_letter_code
_entity_poly.pdbx_strand_id
1 'polypeptide(L)' 'MSEHFTDADMKAVFEYMLPSEALDYRTVFSIRGTKPRPDGKPKFEFWRYENLPPLGKDEPGQIQLDIKF' A
#
# COMPACT_ATOMS: atom_id res chain seq x y z
N MET A 1 11.71 18.56 -15.66
CA MET A 1 10.33 19.02 -15.82
C MET A 1 9.50 18.22 -14.83
N SER A 2 9.16 18.79 -13.67
CA SER A 2 8.20 18.15 -12.76
C SER A 2 6.83 18.26 -13.42
N GLU A 3 6.18 17.13 -13.70
CA GLU A 3 4.77 17.13 -14.10
C GLU A 3 3.96 17.72 -12.94
N HIS A 4 3.52 18.96 -13.10
CA HIS A 4 2.72 19.64 -12.11
C HIS A 4 1.34 19.00 -12.08
N PHE A 5 0.96 18.49 -10.91
CA PHE A 5 -0.36 17.95 -10.66
C PHE A 5 -1.41 19.04 -10.88
N THR A 6 -2.26 18.87 -11.89
CA THR A 6 -3.27 19.86 -12.23
C THR A 6 -4.48 19.74 -11.31
N ASP A 7 -5.34 20.75 -11.32
CA ASP A 7 -6.60 20.74 -10.57
C ASP A 7 -7.52 19.58 -11.03
N ALA A 8 -7.45 19.22 -12.32
CA ALA A 8 -8.15 18.07 -12.87
C ALA A 8 -7.59 16.73 -12.33
N ASP A 9 -6.27 16.63 -12.16
CA ASP A 9 -5.63 15.44 -11.58
C ASP A 9 -6.01 15.29 -10.10
N MET A 10 -6.08 16.39 -9.35
CA MET A 10 -6.58 16.41 -7.96
C MET A 10 -8.02 15.93 -7.86
N LYS A 11 -8.88 16.45 -8.74
CA LYS A 11 -10.28 16.03 -8.80
C LYS A 11 -10.42 14.53 -9.07
N ALA A 12 -9.65 13.99 -10.02
CA ALA A 12 -9.66 12.57 -10.33
C ALA A 12 -9.24 11.69 -9.14
N VAL A 13 -8.28 12.14 -8.31
CA VAL A 13 -7.92 11.45 -7.07
C VAL A 13 -9.04 11.49 -6.04
N PHE A 14 -9.69 12.64 -5.84
CA PHE A 14 -10.78 12.76 -4.87
C PHE A 14 -12.03 11.99 -5.27
N GLU A 15 -12.29 11.87 -6.57
CA GLU A 15 -13.43 11.12 -7.11
C GLU A 15 -13.11 9.62 -7.31
N TYR A 16 -11.86 9.21 -7.10
CA TYR A 16 -11.48 7.81 -7.23
C TYR A 16 -12.23 6.94 -6.21
N MET A 17 -13.05 6.03 -6.74
CA MET A 17 -13.65 4.95 -5.98
C MET A 17 -13.13 3.62 -6.50
N LEU A 18 -12.61 2.78 -5.61
CA LEU A 18 -12.22 1.42 -5.95
C LEU A 18 -13.49 0.59 -6.23
N PRO A 19 -13.69 0.07 -7.45
CA PRO A 19 -14.83 -0.80 -7.75
C PRO A 19 -14.81 -2.04 -6.87
N SER A 20 -15.98 -2.52 -6.45
CA SER A 20 -16.10 -3.72 -5.61
C SER A 20 -15.48 -4.95 -6.27
N GLU A 21 -15.55 -5.05 -7.59
CA GLU A 21 -15.02 -6.15 -8.38
C GLU A 21 -13.47 -6.11 -8.44
N ALA A 22 -12.88 -4.94 -8.20
CA ALA A 22 -11.44 -4.74 -8.12
C ALA A 22 -10.89 -4.94 -6.70
N LEU A 23 -11.76 -5.15 -5.70
CA LEU A 23 -11.36 -5.39 -4.33
C LEU A 23 -10.95 -6.86 -4.12
N ASP A 24 -9.65 -7.15 -4.23
CA ASP A 24 -9.10 -8.43 -3.77
C ASP A 24 -8.96 -8.42 -2.24
N TYR A 25 -10.01 -8.86 -1.55
CA TYR A 25 -10.00 -9.02 -0.09
C TYR A 25 -9.80 -10.48 0.30
N ARG A 26 -8.87 -10.71 1.23
CA ARG A 26 -8.70 -12.00 1.89
C ARG A 26 -8.96 -11.82 3.38
N THR A 27 -9.97 -12.50 3.90
CA THR A 27 -10.26 -12.47 5.34
C THR A 27 -9.08 -13.04 6.12
N VAL A 28 -8.71 -12.42 7.24
CA VAL A 28 -7.78 -13.02 8.17
C VAL A 28 -8.34 -14.34 8.68
N PHE A 29 -7.56 -15.42 8.62
CA PHE A 29 -8.02 -16.73 9.07
C PHE A 29 -8.18 -16.70 10.59
N SER A 30 -9.39 -16.99 11.09
CA SER A 30 -9.68 -16.98 12.52
C SER A 30 -8.69 -17.84 13.29
N ILE A 31 -8.00 -17.26 14.28
CA ILE A 31 -7.09 -17.98 15.19
C ILE A 31 -7.83 -18.98 16.10
N ARG A 32 -9.16 -18.89 16.20
CA ARG A 32 -9.98 -19.67 17.14
C ARG A 32 -10.42 -21.04 16.60
N GLY A 33 -10.30 -21.29 15.30
CA GLY A 33 -10.69 -22.57 14.69
C GLY A 33 -9.55 -23.59 14.60
N THR A 34 -9.88 -24.83 14.25
CA THR A 34 -8.89 -25.90 13.98
C THR A 34 -8.47 -25.99 12.51
N LYS A 35 -9.26 -25.43 11.59
CA LYS A 35 -8.95 -25.45 10.15
C LYS A 35 -7.62 -24.74 9.84
N PRO A 36 -6.69 -25.36 9.09
CA PRO A 36 -5.47 -24.71 8.64
C PRO A 36 -5.77 -23.58 7.64
N ARG A 37 -4.75 -22.79 7.32
CA ARG A 37 -4.85 -21.78 6.26
C ARG A 37 -5.07 -22.45 4.88
N PRO A 38 -5.58 -21.74 3.87
CA PRO A 38 -5.76 -22.27 2.51
C PRO A 38 -4.48 -22.74 1.82
N ASP A 39 -3.32 -22.24 2.28
CA ASP A 39 -1.99 -22.68 1.84
C ASP A 39 -1.45 -23.87 2.65
N GLY A 40 -2.27 -24.48 3.52
CA GLY A 40 -1.92 -25.62 4.35
C GLY A 40 -1.04 -25.28 5.56
N LYS A 41 -0.65 -24.02 5.74
CA LYS A 41 0.28 -23.61 6.79
C LYS A 41 -0.43 -23.32 8.13
N PRO A 42 0.30 -23.40 9.26
CA PRO A 42 -0.23 -23.00 10.56
C PRO A 42 -0.65 -21.53 10.60
N LYS A 43 -1.60 -21.21 11.48
CA LYS A 43 -2.16 -19.85 11.59
C LYS A 43 -1.17 -18.80 12.09
N PHE A 44 -0.17 -19.25 12.85
CA PHE A 44 0.88 -18.40 13.41
C PHE A 44 2.09 -18.27 12.48
N GLU A 45 2.12 -18.97 11.34
CA GLU A 45 3.22 -18.81 10.39
C GLU A 45 3.17 -17.43 9.75
N PHE A 46 4.34 -16.80 9.57
CA PHE A 46 4.45 -15.51 8.91
C PHE A 46 3.83 -15.54 7.50
N TRP A 47 3.14 -14.46 7.12
CA TRP A 47 2.59 -14.28 5.78
C TRP A 47 3.40 -13.22 5.03
N ARG A 48 4.04 -13.64 3.93
CA ARG A 48 4.78 -12.73 3.05
C ARG A 48 3.86 -12.29 1.91
N TYR A 49 3.70 -10.98 1.76
CA TYR A 49 3.00 -10.41 0.60
C TYR A 49 3.99 -10.34 -0.58
N GLU A 50 3.64 -10.94 -1.71
CA GLU A 50 4.54 -11.06 -2.87
C GLU A 50 4.81 -9.71 -3.58
N ASN A 51 3.91 -8.73 -3.43
CA ASN A 51 3.95 -7.46 -4.18
C ASN A 51 3.93 -6.23 -3.26
N LEU A 52 4.61 -6.30 -2.11
CA LEU A 52 4.79 -5.10 -1.28
C LEU A 52 5.66 -4.09 -2.03
N PRO A 53 5.27 -2.80 -2.08
CA PRO A 53 6.16 -1.73 -2.49
C PRO A 53 7.45 -1.79 -1.65
N PRO A 54 8.60 -1.40 -2.22
CA PRO A 54 9.83 -1.29 -1.44
C PRO A 54 9.59 -0.35 -0.26
N LEU A 55 10.18 -0.67 0.89
CA LEU A 55 10.14 0.20 2.05
C LEU A 55 10.75 1.56 1.67
N GLY A 56 10.14 2.63 2.20
CA GLY A 56 10.68 3.97 2.07
C GLY A 56 12.06 4.08 2.72
N LYS A 57 12.74 5.20 2.44
CA LYS A 57 13.95 5.58 3.18
C LYS A 57 13.50 6.39 4.40
N ASP A 58 13.83 5.90 5.60
CA ASP A 58 13.60 6.66 6.84
C ASP A 58 14.56 7.84 6.98
N GLU A 59 15.65 7.84 6.20
CA GLU A 59 16.58 8.96 6.11
C GLU A 59 15.93 10.16 5.40
N PRO A 60 16.03 11.37 5.95
CA PRO A 60 15.53 12.56 5.28
C PRO A 60 16.20 12.73 3.92
N GLY A 61 15.39 12.91 2.87
CA GLY A 61 15.88 13.34 1.57
C GLY A 61 16.61 14.68 1.70
N GLN A 62 17.62 14.90 0.83
CA GLN A 62 18.51 16.08 0.86
C GLN A 62 17.75 17.36 1.25
N ILE A 63 18.23 17.99 2.32
CA ILE A 63 17.79 19.32 2.75
C ILE A 63 17.90 20.28 1.56
N GLN A 64 16.77 20.76 1.07
CA GLN A 64 16.70 21.82 0.07
C GLN A 64 17.21 23.12 0.73
N LEU A 65 18.51 23.41 0.59
CA LEU A 65 19.07 24.69 0.97
C LEU A 65 18.78 25.69 -0.15
N ASP A 66 17.67 26.43 -0.02
CA ASP A 66 17.45 27.64 -0.81
C ASP A 66 18.40 28.73 -0.30
N ILE A 67 19.55 28.87 -0.95
CA ILE A 67 20.39 30.06 -0.81
C ILE A 67 20.25 30.87 -2.10
N LYS A 68 19.54 31.98 -2.01
CA LYS A 68 19.79 33.20 -2.80
C LYS A 68 19.04 34.39 -2.21
N PHE A 69 19.76 35.30 -1.59
CA PHE A 69 19.75 36.74 -1.90
C PHE A 69 21.16 37.29 -1.62
#